data_AF-A0A377DVY7-F1
#
_entry.id   AF-A0A377DVY7-F1
#
_cell.length_a   1.000
_cell.length_b   1.000
_cell.length_c   1.000
_cell.angle_alpha   90.00
_cell.angle_beta   90.00
_cell.angle_gamma   90.00
#
_symmetry.space_group_name_H-M   'P 1'
#
loop_
_entity.id
_entity.type
_entity.pdbx_description
1 polymer ?
#
loop_
_entity_poly.entity_id
_entity_poly.type
_entity_poly.pdbx_seq_one_letter_code
_entity_poly.pdbx_strand_id
1 'polypeptide(L)'
;MQLSSSEPCVVILTEKEVEVSVNNHATFTLPKNYLAAFACNNNVIELSTLNHVLITHINRNIINDYLLFLNKNLTCVKPWSRLATPVIACHSRTPEVFRLAANHSKQQPSRPCEAELTRALLFTVLSNFLEQSRFIALLM
;
A
#
# COMPACT_ATOMS: atom_id res chain seq x y z
N MET A 1 1.55 4.03 17.37
CA MET A 1 1.65 5.22 16.51
C MET A 1 0.57 5.13 15.45
N GLN A 2 -0.23 6.19 15.25
CA GLN A 2 -1.32 6.17 14.29
C GLN A 2 -0.81 6.52 12.88
N LEU A 3 -1.12 5.69 11.90
CA LEU A 3 -0.90 5.98 10.49
C LEU A 3 -2.07 6.84 9.99
N SER A 4 -1.86 8.15 9.87
CA SER A 4 -2.83 9.05 9.25
C SER A 4 -2.50 9.24 7.77
N SER A 5 -3.47 8.98 6.90
CA SER A 5 -3.37 9.31 5.48
C SER A 5 -4.73 9.74 4.96
N SER A 6 -4.73 10.80 4.15
CA SER A 6 -5.87 11.21 3.32
C SER A 6 -6.02 10.37 2.05
N GLU A 7 -5.01 9.55 1.74
CA GLU A 7 -4.99 8.74 0.52
C GLU A 7 -5.69 7.40 0.73
N PRO A 8 -6.32 6.84 -0.31
CA PRO A 8 -7.12 5.62 -0.17
C PRO A 8 -6.31 4.38 0.19
N CYS A 9 -5.03 4.33 -0.19
CA CYS A 9 -4.17 3.19 0.08
C CYS A 9 -2.80 3.65 0.58
N VAL A 10 -2.28 2.95 1.59
CA VAL A 10 -0.91 3.13 2.07
C VAL A 10 -0.19 1.80 2.04
N VAL A 11 1.04 1.82 1.55
CA VAL A 11 1.94 0.68 1.60
C VAL A 11 3.11 1.00 2.53
N ILE A 12 3.44 0.07 3.42
CA ILE A 12 4.62 0.17 4.29
C ILE A 12 5.58 -0.99 4.05
N LEU A 13 6.86 -0.77 4.36
CA LEU A 13 7.87 -1.82 4.47
C LEU A 13 8.33 -1.93 5.93
N THR A 14 8.28 -3.14 6.48
CA THR A 14 8.72 -3.43 7.85
C THR A 14 10.22 -3.77 7.90
N GLU A 15 11.00 -3.04 8.71
CA GLU A 15 12.43 -3.35 8.96
C GLU A 15 12.65 -4.27 10.15
N LYS A 16 11.64 -4.36 11.01
CA LYS A 16 11.57 -5.18 12.22
C LYS A 16 10.17 -5.77 12.30
N GLU A 17 9.95 -6.61 13.27
CA GLU A 17 8.60 -7.05 13.60
C GLU A 17 7.76 -5.86 14.07
N VAL A 18 6.54 -5.71 13.53
CA VAL A 18 5.62 -4.61 13.83
C VAL A 18 4.27 -5.17 14.20
N GLU A 19 3.73 -4.73 15.34
CA GLU A 19 2.36 -5.03 15.72
C GLU A 19 1.42 -4.00 15.09
N VAL A 20 0.30 -4.48 14.57
CA VAL A 20 -0.66 -3.69 13.83
C VAL A 20 -2.05 -3.89 14.43
N SER A 21 -2.74 -2.78 14.68
CA SER A 21 -4.16 -2.74 15.00
C SER A 21 -4.88 -1.94 13.93
N VAL A 22 -6.08 -2.39 13.52
CA VAL A 22 -6.93 -1.63 12.61
C VAL A 22 -8.32 -1.52 13.25
N ASN A 23 -8.86 -0.30 13.33
CA ASN A 23 -10.17 0.01 13.92
C ASN A 23 -10.37 -0.56 15.33
N ASN A 24 -9.31 -0.59 16.15
CA ASN A 24 -9.33 -1.17 17.49
C ASN A 24 -9.71 -2.67 17.53
N HIS A 25 -9.56 -3.38 16.41
CA HIS A 25 -9.66 -4.84 16.38
C HIS A 25 -8.41 -5.50 16.99
N ALA A 26 -8.46 -6.82 17.10
CA ALA A 26 -7.33 -7.62 17.59
C ALA A 26 -6.05 -7.29 16.81
N THR A 27 -4.95 -7.14 17.57
CA THR A 27 -3.64 -6.90 16.99
C THR A 27 -3.15 -8.12 16.23
N PHE A 28 -2.41 -7.87 15.16
CA PHE A 28 -1.66 -8.91 14.44
C PHE A 28 -0.26 -8.42 14.15
N THR A 29 0.64 -9.37 13.90
CA THR A 29 2.06 -9.09 13.76
C THR A 29 2.49 -9.19 12.30
N LEU A 30 3.15 -8.15 11.81
CA LEU A 30 3.87 -8.16 10.54
C LEU A 30 5.34 -8.52 10.79
N PRO A 31 5.86 -9.60 10.16
CA PRO A 31 7.26 -9.95 10.28
C PRO A 31 8.17 -8.88 9.68
N LYS A 32 9.47 -8.97 9.99
CA LYS A 32 10.50 -8.18 9.30
C LYS A 32 10.53 -8.49 7.80
N ASN A 33 10.83 -7.47 6.99
CA ASN A 33 10.94 -7.52 5.54
C ASN A 33 9.63 -7.91 4.84
N TYR A 34 8.53 -7.31 5.29
CA TYR A 34 7.22 -7.46 4.67
C TYR A 34 6.72 -6.13 4.13
N LEU A 35 6.07 -6.22 2.97
CA LEU A 35 5.23 -5.14 2.47
C LEU A 35 3.81 -5.37 2.98
N ALA A 36 3.16 -4.31 3.45
CA ALA A 36 1.76 -4.35 3.82
C ALA A 36 1.02 -3.18 3.18
N ALA A 37 0.01 -3.50 2.36
CA ALA A 37 -0.92 -2.55 1.78
C ALA A 37 -2.17 -2.47 2.67
N PHE A 38 -2.56 -1.25 3.02
CA PHE A 38 -3.73 -0.95 3.83
C PHE A 38 -4.71 -0.11 3.03
N ALA A 39 -6.00 -0.43 3.11
CA ALA A 39 -7.03 0.53 2.69
C ALA A 39 -7.28 1.50 3.85
N CYS A 40 -7.03 2.78 3.62
CA CYS A 40 -7.09 3.81 4.66
C CYS A 40 -8.45 4.52 4.74
N ASN A 41 -9.31 4.38 3.71
CA ASN A 41 -10.64 4.99 3.69
C ASN A 41 -11.44 4.60 4.93
N ASN A 42 -11.65 5.57 5.83
CA ASN A 42 -12.38 5.42 7.10
C ASN A 42 -11.80 4.37 8.06
N ASN A 43 -10.53 4.00 7.92
CA ASN A 43 -9.86 3.06 8.81
C ASN A 43 -8.81 3.76 9.67
N VAL A 44 -8.81 3.47 10.97
CA VAL A 44 -7.77 3.89 11.89
C VAL A 44 -6.75 2.76 11.98
N ILE A 45 -5.52 3.01 11.54
CA ILE A 45 -4.44 2.02 11.56
C ILE A 45 -3.39 2.45 12.58
N GLU A 46 -3.10 1.58 13.53
CA GLU A 46 -2.09 1.79 14.56
C GLU A 46 -0.97 0.77 14.42
N LEU A 47 0.26 1.26 14.49
CA LEU A 47 1.49 0.47 14.34
C LEU A 47 2.35 0.66 15.59
N SER A 48 2.92 -0.41 16.12
CA SER A 48 3.81 -0.33 17.29
C SER A 48 5.06 0.50 17.00
N THR A 49 5.61 0.36 15.79
CA THR A 49 6.72 1.17 15.27
C THR A 49 6.44 1.61 13.84
N LEU A 50 6.81 2.85 13.52
CA LEU A 50 6.60 3.42 12.20
C LEU A 50 7.85 4.16 11.73
N ASN A 51 8.47 3.67 10.66
CA ASN A 51 9.51 4.41 9.96
C ASN A 51 8.86 5.21 8.82
N HIS A 52 8.70 6.53 9.01
CA HIS A 52 8.08 7.39 8.00
C HIS A 52 8.80 7.37 6.65
N VAL A 53 10.10 7.01 6.60
CA VAL A 53 10.85 6.85 5.35
C VAL A 53 10.28 5.70 4.51
N LEU A 54 9.73 4.67 5.15
CA LEU A 54 9.27 3.42 4.54
C LEU A 54 7.75 3.34 4.41
N ILE A 55 7.16 4.47 4.03
CA ILE A 55 5.73 4.61 3.79
C ILE A 55 5.55 5.25 2.43
N THR A 56 4.64 4.69 1.67
CA THR A 56 4.21 5.20 0.37
C THR A 56 2.70 5.38 0.40
N HIS A 57 2.25 6.61 0.16
CA HIS A 57 0.84 6.94 0.06
C HIS A 57 0.42 6.86 -1.42
N ILE A 58 -0.59 6.06 -1.71
CA ILE A 58 -1.06 5.81 -3.08
C ILE A 58 -2.40 6.53 -3.26
N ASN A 59 -2.38 7.59 -4.05
CA ASN A 59 -3.56 8.37 -4.33
C ASN A 59 -4.52 7.68 -5.31
N ARG A 60 -5.75 8.19 -5.38
CA ARG A 60 -6.81 7.61 -6.23
C ARG A 60 -6.45 7.63 -7.72
N ASN A 61 -5.74 8.64 -8.20
CA ASN A 61 -5.34 8.73 -9.61
C ASN A 61 -4.37 7.61 -9.97
N ILE A 62 -3.34 7.37 -9.15
CA ILE A 62 -2.39 6.27 -9.34
C ILE A 62 -3.11 4.92 -9.30
N ILE A 63 -4.07 4.73 -8.39
CA ILE A 63 -4.87 3.49 -8.35
C ILE A 63 -5.65 3.32 -9.66
N ASN A 64 -6.35 4.36 -10.12
CA ASN A 64 -7.14 4.30 -11.34
C ASN A 64 -6.26 3.99 -12.56
N ASP A 65 -5.12 4.70 -12.70
CA ASP A 65 -4.16 4.47 -13.77
C ASP A 65 -3.61 3.03 -13.73
N TYR A 66 -3.36 2.51 -12.52
CA TYR A 66 -2.87 1.15 -12.33
C TYR A 66 -3.93 0.11 -12.72
N LEU A 67 -5.19 0.32 -12.32
CA LEU A 67 -6.29 -0.57 -12.70
C LEU A 67 -6.52 -0.57 -14.21
N LEU A 68 -6.42 0.60 -14.86
CA LEU A 68 -6.44 0.73 -16.33
C LEU A 68 -5.26 -0.02 -16.97
N PHE A 69 -4.06 0.15 -16.44
CA PHE A 69 -2.84 -0.53 -16.92
C PHE A 69 -2.96 -2.05 -16.85
N LEU A 70 -3.54 -2.59 -15.76
CA LEU A 70 -3.76 -4.02 -15.61
C LEU A 70 -4.75 -4.58 -16.63
N ASN A 71 -5.64 -3.73 -17.17
CA ASN A 71 -6.68 -4.09 -18.14
C ASN A 71 -7.46 -5.37 -17.75
N LYS A 72 -7.74 -5.52 -16.45
CA LYS A 72 -8.47 -6.67 -15.90
C LYS A 72 -9.97 -6.41 -15.93
N ASN A 73 -10.76 -7.46 -16.15
CA ASN A 73 -12.21 -7.39 -16.01
C ASN A 73 -12.59 -7.23 -14.53
N LEU A 74 -13.02 -6.03 -14.14
CA LEU A 74 -13.36 -5.70 -12.75
C LEU A 74 -14.79 -6.14 -12.36
N THR A 75 -15.62 -6.57 -13.31
CA THR A 75 -17.04 -6.91 -13.04
C THR A 75 -17.22 -8.12 -12.13
N CYS A 76 -16.22 -8.99 -12.05
CA CYS A 76 -16.24 -10.19 -11.20
C CYS A 76 -15.51 -9.99 -9.84
N VAL A 77 -15.00 -8.80 -9.55
CA VAL A 77 -14.29 -8.53 -8.29
C VAL A 77 -15.29 -8.51 -7.14
N LYS A 78 -15.11 -9.43 -6.19
CA LYS A 78 -15.92 -9.45 -4.95
C LYS A 78 -15.49 -8.28 -4.07
N PRO A 79 -16.44 -7.47 -3.55
CA PRO A 79 -16.12 -6.37 -2.65
C PRO A 79 -15.37 -6.83 -1.40
N TRP A 80 -14.56 -5.93 -0.82
CA TRP A 80 -13.92 -6.20 0.46
C TRP A 80 -14.96 -6.36 1.57
N SER A 81 -14.84 -7.43 2.36
CA SER A 81 -15.76 -7.65 3.48
C SER A 81 -15.54 -6.61 4.56
N ARG A 82 -16.62 -5.98 5.05
CA ARG A 82 -16.56 -5.00 6.15
C ARG A 82 -16.03 -5.58 7.46
N LEU A 83 -16.09 -6.91 7.62
CA LEU A 83 -15.61 -7.62 8.80
C LEU A 83 -14.13 -8.02 8.68
N ALA A 84 -13.55 -7.96 7.48
CA ALA A 84 -12.17 -8.35 7.26
C ALA A 84 -11.23 -7.16 7.48
N THR A 85 -10.15 -7.38 8.23
CA THR A 85 -9.08 -6.40 8.40
C THR A 85 -8.57 -5.95 7.02
N PRO A 86 -8.65 -4.65 6.68
CA PRO A 86 -8.38 -4.11 5.34
C PRO A 86 -6.88 -3.99 5.07
N VAL A 87 -6.19 -5.12 5.16
CA VAL A 87 -4.75 -5.25 4.98
C VAL A 87 -4.44 -6.46 4.13
N ILE A 88 -3.43 -6.30 3.29
CA ILE A 88 -2.80 -7.41 2.60
C ILE A 88 -1.30 -7.26 2.81
N ALA A 89 -0.63 -8.35 3.17
CA ALA A 89 0.81 -8.37 3.38
C ALA A 89 1.49 -9.47 2.57
N CYS A 90 2.71 -9.21 2.13
CA CYS A 90 3.56 -10.19 1.44
C CYS A 90 5.03 -9.95 1.77
N HIS A 91 5.85 -10.97 1.58
CA HIS A 91 7.30 -10.83 1.76
C HIS A 91 7.90 -9.90 0.71
N SER A 92 8.75 -8.97 1.14
CA SER A 92 9.42 -8.04 0.23
C SER A 92 10.61 -8.70 -0.45
N ARG A 93 10.51 -8.96 -1.76
CA ARG A 93 11.61 -9.49 -2.57
C ARG A 93 12.64 -8.42 -2.94
N THR A 94 12.18 -7.17 -3.09
CA THR A 94 13.00 -6.05 -3.55
C THR A 94 12.79 -4.83 -2.64
N PRO A 95 13.23 -4.88 -1.37
CA PRO A 95 13.02 -3.80 -0.40
C PRO A 95 13.64 -2.47 -0.85
N GLU A 96 14.78 -2.51 -1.53
CA GLU A 96 15.46 -1.30 -2.03
C GLU A 96 14.65 -0.57 -3.10
N VAL A 97 13.91 -1.30 -3.94
CA VAL A 97 12.98 -0.71 -4.93
C VAL A 97 11.84 0.02 -4.21
N PHE A 98 11.32 -0.58 -3.12
CA PHE A 98 10.31 0.08 -2.30
C PHE A 98 10.88 1.35 -1.62
N ARG A 99 12.10 1.30 -1.08
CA ARG A 99 12.76 2.50 -0.50
C ARG A 99 12.85 3.63 -1.53
N LEU A 100 13.24 3.32 -2.76
CA LEU A 100 13.28 4.28 -3.85
C LEU A 100 11.89 4.85 -4.15
N ALA A 101 10.88 4.00 -4.27
CA ALA A 101 9.49 4.41 -4.50
C ALA A 101 8.96 5.33 -3.39
N ALA A 102 9.20 4.98 -2.13
CA ALA A 102 8.78 5.75 -0.96
C ALA A 102 9.46 7.12 -0.87
N ASN A 103 10.72 7.22 -1.31
CA ASN A 103 11.44 8.49 -1.39
C ASN A 103 10.87 9.37 -2.51
N HIS A 104 10.69 8.81 -3.70
CA HIS A 104 10.12 9.54 -4.85
C HIS A 104 8.69 9.99 -4.62
N SER A 105 7.85 9.18 -3.94
CA SER A 105 6.45 9.53 -3.69
C SER A 105 6.25 10.74 -2.79
N LYS A 106 7.26 11.11 -1.99
CA LYS A 106 7.21 12.28 -1.09
C LYS A 106 7.70 13.56 -1.74
N GLN A 107 8.42 13.44 -2.85
CA GLN A 107 8.94 14.57 -3.59
C GLN A 107 7.86 15.08 -4.53
N GLN A 108 7.68 16.40 -4.59
CA GLN A 108 6.85 16.99 -5.61
C GLN A 108 7.62 16.94 -6.93
N PRO A 109 7.13 16.24 -7.97
CA PRO A 109 7.86 16.10 -9.22
C PRO A 109 7.99 17.46 -9.88
N SER A 110 9.23 17.82 -10.25
CA SER A 110 9.54 19.09 -10.90
C SER A 110 9.46 18.98 -12.43
N ARG A 111 9.57 17.76 -12.96
CA ARG A 111 9.59 17.45 -14.38
C ARG A 111 8.60 16.33 -14.72
N PRO A 112 8.06 16.30 -15.96
CA PRO A 112 7.18 15.21 -16.41
C PRO A 112 7.83 13.82 -16.30
N CYS A 113 9.13 13.70 -16.59
CA CYS A 113 9.85 12.44 -16.48
C CYS A 113 9.93 11.92 -15.04
N GLU A 114 10.03 12.80 -14.04
CA GLU A 114 10.04 12.44 -12.62
C GLU A 114 8.65 11.97 -12.17
N ALA A 115 7.59 12.61 -12.66
CA ALA A 115 6.22 12.17 -12.39
C ALA A 115 5.97 10.75 -12.94
N GLU A 116 6.41 10.48 -14.18
CA GLU A 116 6.31 9.15 -14.79
C GLU A 116 7.16 8.10 -14.07
N LEU A 117 8.37 8.47 -13.63
CA LEU A 117 9.21 7.59 -12.82
C LEU A 117 8.52 7.23 -11.49
N THR A 118 7.99 8.22 -10.78
CA THR A 118 7.24 7.99 -9.54
C THR A 118 6.05 7.07 -9.82
N ARG A 119 5.27 7.33 -10.87
CA ARG A 119 4.13 6.48 -11.26
C ARG A 119 4.56 5.03 -11.52
N ALA A 120 5.62 4.81 -12.30
CA ALA A 120 6.16 3.49 -12.59
C ALA A 120 6.65 2.75 -11.34
N LEU A 121 7.31 3.46 -10.42
CA LEU A 121 7.73 2.91 -9.13
C LEU A 121 6.53 2.51 -8.27
N LEU A 122 5.49 3.35 -8.20
CA LEU A 122 4.26 3.02 -7.46
C LEU A 122 3.54 1.82 -8.07
N PHE A 123 3.51 1.69 -9.39
CA PHE A 123 2.97 0.51 -10.07
C PHE A 123 3.75 -0.75 -9.70
N THR A 124 5.08 -0.64 -9.61
CA THR A 124 5.95 -1.74 -9.19
C THR A 124 5.64 -2.16 -7.75
N VAL A 125 5.46 -1.19 -6.84
CA VAL A 125 5.05 -1.44 -5.46
C VAL A 125 3.71 -2.19 -5.41
N LEU A 126 2.68 -1.68 -6.10
CA LEU A 126 1.36 -2.31 -6.15
C LEU A 126 1.41 -3.73 -6.75
N SER A 127 2.27 -3.96 -7.72
CA SER A 127 2.40 -5.27 -8.39
C SER A 127 2.93 -6.39 -7.48
N ASN A 128 3.54 -6.05 -6.33
CA ASN A 128 3.93 -7.06 -5.33
C ASN A 128 2.73 -7.82 -4.74
N PHE A 129 1.52 -7.28 -4.86
CA PHE A 129 0.30 -7.86 -4.30
C PHE A 129 -0.61 -8.50 -5.38
N LEU A 130 -0.20 -8.46 -6.66
CA LEU A 130 -1.08 -8.83 -7.78
C LEU A 130 -1.54 -10.29 -7.76
N GLU A 131 -0.75 -11.18 -7.18
CA GLU A 131 -1.07 -12.60 -7.01
C GLU A 131 -2.14 -12.84 -5.93
N GLN A 132 -2.40 -11.86 -5.06
CA GLN A 132 -3.38 -12.00 -3.99
C GLN A 132 -4.78 -11.71 -4.53
N SER A 133 -5.65 -12.70 -4.45
CA SER A 133 -7.02 -12.66 -5.02
C SER A 133 -7.87 -11.47 -4.55
N ARG A 134 -7.60 -10.95 -3.35
CA ARG A 134 -8.33 -9.82 -2.76
C ARG A 134 -7.70 -8.46 -3.03
N PHE A 135 -6.55 -8.40 -3.70
CA PHE A 135 -5.81 -7.15 -3.88
C PHE A 135 -6.58 -6.08 -4.65
N ILE A 136 -7.20 -6.45 -5.77
CA ILE A 136 -8.02 -5.50 -6.53
C ILE A 136 -9.19 -4.98 -5.69
N ALA A 137 -9.80 -5.85 -4.88
CA ALA A 137 -10.88 -5.45 -3.97
C ALA A 137 -10.41 -4.51 -2.84
N LEU A 138 -9.13 -4.56 -2.46
CA LEU A 138 -8.54 -3.63 -1.48
C LEU A 138 -8.38 -2.22 -2.06
N LEU A 139 -8.09 -2.11 -3.35
CA LEU A 139 -7.84 -0.83 -4.02
C LEU A 139 -9.12 -0.08 -4.43
N MET A 140 -10.24 -0.80 -4.57
CA MET A 140 -11.52 -0.27 -5.04
C MET A 140 -12.26 0.50 -3.95
#